data_AF-A0A3D6DT25-F1
#
_entry.id   AF-A0A3D6DT25-F1
#
_cell.length_a   1.000
_cell.length_b   1.000
_cell.length_c   1.000
_cell.angle_alpha   90.00
_cell.angle_beta   90.00
_cell.angle_gamma   90.00
#
_symmetry.space_group_name_H-M   'P 1'
#
loop_
_entity.id
_entity.type
_entity.pdbx_description
1 polymer ?
#
loop_
_entity_poly.entity_id
_entity_poly.type
_entity_poly.pdbx_seq_one_letter_code
_entity_poly.pdbx_strand_id
1 'polypeptide(L)'
;QHYRLQRSVELAVFDGRGTGNGWLLPAGPLREPLPRLAGVTAVVWNGRPERSPLGAAGDLPQFDMQLIGQRFVACSGESRSCDADSLRGRPLHAIAGIGDPSRFFRQLRDLGLAFEAHPFPDHHPYDTADLAFADNAVLLMTEK
;
A
#
# COMPACT_ATOMS: atom_id res chain seq x y z
N GLN A 1 -12.83 -10.11 -11.04
CA GLN A 1 -14.23 -10.35 -10.59
C GLN A 1 -15.36 -9.71 -11.43
N HIS A 2 -15.25 -8.53 -12.08
CA HIS A 2 -16.37 -7.92 -12.83
C HIS A 2 -16.58 -8.47 -14.26
N TYR A 3 -16.92 -9.75 -14.40
CA TYR A 3 -16.92 -10.48 -15.68
C TYR A 3 -17.85 -9.97 -16.78
N ARG A 4 -18.92 -9.25 -16.42
CA ARG A 4 -19.89 -8.73 -17.39
C ARG A 4 -19.34 -7.61 -18.28
N LEU A 5 -18.23 -6.98 -17.87
CA LEU A 5 -17.53 -5.98 -18.67
C LEU A 5 -16.49 -6.67 -19.54
N GLN A 6 -16.59 -6.48 -20.86
CA GLN A 6 -15.57 -6.95 -21.80
C GLN A 6 -14.23 -6.28 -21.50
N ARG A 7 -13.14 -7.06 -21.55
CA ARG A 7 -11.78 -6.60 -21.37
C ARG A 7 -10.93 -7.06 -22.53
N SER A 8 -10.20 -6.14 -23.16
CA SER A 8 -9.16 -6.48 -24.13
C SER A 8 -7.85 -6.86 -23.44
N VAL A 9 -7.65 -6.36 -22.20
CA VAL A 9 -6.48 -6.64 -21.36
C VAL A 9 -6.96 -6.83 -19.92
N GLU A 10 -6.43 -7.85 -19.25
CA GLU A 10 -6.69 -8.11 -17.83
C GLU A 10 -5.37 -8.30 -17.08
N LEU A 11 -5.14 -7.48 -16.06
CA LEU A 11 -3.94 -7.55 -15.22
C LEU A 11 -4.33 -8.06 -13.83
N ALA A 12 -3.69 -9.15 -13.39
CA ALA A 12 -3.82 -9.63 -12.02
C ALA A 12 -2.77 -8.97 -11.14
N VAL A 13 -3.20 -8.27 -10.09
CA VAL A 13 -2.29 -7.61 -9.13
C VAL A 13 -2.23 -8.41 -7.84
N PHE A 14 -1.01 -8.72 -7.40
CA PHE A 14 -0.74 -9.31 -6.09
C PHE A 14 0.11 -8.36 -5.27
N ASP A 15 -0.17 -8.25 -3.97
CA ASP A 15 0.72 -7.55 -3.04
C ASP A 15 1.77 -8.50 -2.44
N GLY A 16 2.52 -8.02 -1.43
CA GLY A 16 3.57 -8.79 -0.76
C GLY A 16 3.13 -10.14 -0.19
N ARG A 17 1.83 -10.36 0.06
CA ARG A 17 1.29 -11.65 0.52
C ARG A 17 1.26 -12.69 -0.59
N GLY A 18 1.30 -12.27 -1.85
CA GLY A 18 1.22 -13.15 -3.01
C GLY A 18 0.00 -14.06 -2.96
N THR A 19 0.23 -15.37 -3.09
CA THR A 19 -0.84 -16.39 -3.02
C THR A 19 -1.27 -16.73 -1.58
N GLY A 20 -0.59 -16.20 -0.57
CA GLY A 20 -0.81 -16.57 0.83
C GLY A 20 -0.68 -18.07 1.08
N ASN A 21 -1.71 -18.66 1.69
CA ASN A 21 -1.79 -20.11 1.94
C ASN A 21 -2.40 -20.92 0.79
N GLY A 22 -2.70 -20.29 -0.36
CA GLY A 22 -3.24 -20.96 -1.56
C GLY A 22 -4.73 -21.31 -1.48
N TRP A 23 -5.41 -21.02 -0.37
CA TRP A 23 -6.84 -21.31 -0.19
C TRP A 23 -7.71 -20.10 -0.53
N LEU A 24 -8.94 -20.40 -0.96
CA LEU A 24 -9.99 -19.39 -1.13
C LEU A 24 -10.50 -18.90 0.22
N LEU A 25 -11.08 -17.70 0.23
CA LEU A 25 -11.85 -17.20 1.37
C LEU A 25 -12.96 -18.21 1.77
N PRO A 26 -13.19 -18.43 3.08
CA PRO A 26 -12.53 -17.80 4.22
C PRO A 26 -11.25 -18.52 4.69
N ALA A 27 -10.94 -19.71 4.16
CA ALA A 27 -9.79 -20.51 4.59
C ALA A 27 -8.43 -19.90 4.20
N GLY A 28 -8.42 -18.99 3.23
CA GLY A 28 -7.24 -18.26 2.78
C GLY A 28 -7.57 -16.90 2.16
N PRO A 29 -6.56 -16.14 1.70
CA PRO A 29 -6.75 -14.77 1.24
C PRO A 29 -7.24 -14.67 -0.21
N LEU A 30 -7.27 -15.77 -0.97
CA LEU A 30 -7.62 -15.74 -2.38
C LEU A 30 -9.13 -15.51 -2.57
N ARG A 31 -9.48 -14.58 -3.46
CA ARG A 31 -10.87 -14.36 -3.89
C ARG A 31 -11.27 -15.25 -5.06
N GLU A 32 -10.29 -15.73 -5.82
CA GLU A 32 -10.45 -16.53 -7.02
C GLU A 32 -9.38 -17.62 -7.05
N PRO A 33 -9.65 -18.80 -7.63
CA PRO A 33 -8.70 -19.91 -7.61
C PRO A 33 -7.51 -19.60 -8.52
N LEU A 34 -6.30 -20.05 -8.16
CA LEU A 34 -5.06 -19.77 -8.93
C LEU A 34 -5.14 -20.13 -10.43
N PRO A 35 -5.80 -21.23 -10.86
CA PRO A 35 -6.00 -21.52 -12.28
C PRO A 35 -6.68 -20.40 -13.08
N ARG A 36 -7.37 -19.44 -12.43
CA ARG A 36 -7.96 -18.27 -13.09
C ARG A 36 -6.92 -17.40 -13.79
N LEU A 37 -5.66 -17.44 -13.34
CA LEU A 37 -4.56 -16.70 -13.96
C LEU A 37 -4.35 -17.08 -15.43
N ALA A 38 -4.70 -18.29 -15.86
CA ALA A 38 -4.56 -18.70 -17.26
C ALA A 38 -5.34 -17.81 -18.25
N GLY A 39 -6.35 -17.08 -17.78
CA GLY A 39 -7.13 -16.15 -18.60
C GLY A 39 -6.80 -14.67 -18.37
N VAL A 40 -5.68 -14.34 -17.73
CA VAL A 40 -5.23 -12.94 -17.60
C VAL A 40 -4.09 -12.66 -18.59
N THR A 41 -3.88 -11.39 -18.92
CA THR A 41 -2.84 -10.96 -19.86
C THR A 41 -1.46 -10.94 -19.21
N ALA A 42 -1.37 -10.49 -17.95
CA ALA A 42 -0.12 -10.41 -17.22
C ALA A 42 -0.38 -10.33 -15.70
N VAL A 43 0.70 -10.54 -14.94
CA VAL A 43 0.71 -10.42 -13.49
C VAL A 43 1.59 -9.24 -13.06
N VAL A 44 1.09 -8.45 -12.10
CA VAL A 44 1.83 -7.33 -11.51
C VAL A 44 2.04 -7.58 -10.02
N TRP A 45 3.30 -7.55 -9.59
CA TRP A 45 3.71 -7.74 -8.20
C TRP A 45 3.90 -6.38 -7.53
N ASN A 46 2.94 -5.96 -6.71
CA ASN A 46 2.99 -4.72 -5.94
C ASN A 46 3.80 -4.92 -4.64
N GLY A 47 5.11 -4.75 -4.76
CA GLY A 47 6.07 -5.03 -3.70
C GLY A 47 6.75 -6.39 -3.87
N ARG A 48 7.74 -6.68 -3.01
CA ARG A 48 8.43 -7.98 -3.03
C ARG A 48 7.55 -9.05 -2.41
N PRO A 49 7.21 -10.14 -3.12
CA PRO A 49 6.42 -11.21 -2.54
C PRO A 49 7.24 -11.98 -1.49
N GLU A 50 6.68 -12.19 -0.29
CA GLU A 50 7.32 -13.00 0.77
C GLU A 50 7.45 -14.47 0.35
N ARG A 51 6.54 -14.93 -0.52
CA ARG A 51 6.60 -16.24 -1.14
C ARG A 51 6.59 -16.09 -2.65
N SER A 52 7.65 -16.61 -3.28
CA SER A 52 7.77 -16.56 -4.72
C SER A 52 6.65 -17.36 -5.38
N PRO A 53 5.83 -16.74 -6.25
CA PRO A 53 4.65 -17.33 -6.88
C PRO A 53 5.03 -18.18 -8.12
N LEU A 54 6.31 -18.50 -8.29
CA LEU A 54 6.94 -18.97 -9.54
C LEU A 54 6.26 -20.19 -10.19
N GLY A 55 5.39 -20.93 -9.48
CA GLY A 55 4.65 -22.05 -10.06
C GLY A 55 3.28 -21.70 -10.67
N ALA A 56 2.57 -20.68 -10.17
CA ALA A 56 1.15 -20.49 -10.49
C ALA A 56 0.87 -19.57 -11.69
N ALA A 57 1.74 -18.58 -11.93
CA ALA A 57 1.63 -17.68 -13.07
C ALA A 57 2.22 -18.27 -14.37
N GLY A 58 3.00 -19.35 -14.27
CA GLY A 58 3.64 -20.00 -15.42
C GLY A 58 4.43 -19.02 -16.27
N ASP A 59 4.23 -19.10 -17.59
CA ASP A 59 4.91 -18.28 -18.62
C ASP A 59 4.24 -16.91 -18.87
N LEU A 60 3.24 -16.52 -18.07
CA LEU A 60 2.61 -15.21 -18.22
C LEU A 60 3.64 -14.10 -18.01
N PRO A 61 3.58 -13.00 -18.77
CA PRO A 61 4.38 -11.81 -18.49
C PRO A 61 4.18 -11.35 -17.04
N GLN A 62 5.27 -11.10 -16.34
CA GLN A 62 5.26 -10.66 -14.95
C GLN A 62 6.04 -9.36 -14.81
N PHE A 63 5.47 -8.42 -14.07
CA PHE A 63 6.06 -7.10 -13.86
C PHE A 63 6.16 -6.81 -12.36
N ASP A 64 7.34 -6.38 -11.93
CA ASP A 64 7.54 -5.84 -10.59
C ASP A 64 7.10 -4.38 -10.55
N MET A 65 6.20 -4.06 -9.62
CA MET A 65 5.77 -2.71 -9.33
C MET A 65 6.37 -2.25 -8.00
N GLN A 66 7.02 -1.09 -8.04
CA GLN A 66 7.53 -0.40 -6.87
C GLN A 66 6.86 0.96 -6.73
N LEU A 67 6.35 1.24 -5.53
CA LEU A 67 5.87 2.58 -5.17
C LEU A 67 7.04 3.35 -4.54
N ILE A 68 7.42 4.45 -5.18
CA ILE A 68 8.48 5.33 -4.70
C ILE A 68 7.82 6.64 -4.25
N GLY A 69 7.88 6.92 -2.95
CA GLY A 69 7.39 8.18 -2.41
C GLY A 69 8.38 9.28 -2.75
N GLN A 70 7.96 10.31 -3.50
CA GLN A 70 8.85 11.40 -3.92
C GLN A 70 8.53 12.73 -3.24
N ARG A 71 7.26 12.98 -2.95
CA ARG A 71 6.78 14.25 -2.42
C ARG A 71 5.67 14.06 -1.40
N PHE A 72 5.64 14.96 -0.43
CA PHE A 72 4.55 15.17 0.50
C PHE A 72 3.71 16.33 0.02
N VAL A 73 2.39 16.19 0.08
CA VAL A 73 1.43 17.23 -0.32
C VAL A 73 0.65 17.71 0.89
N ALA A 74 0.32 18.99 0.93
CA ALA A 74 -0.48 19.55 2.01
C ALA A 74 -1.92 18.99 1.98
N CYS A 75 -2.39 18.48 3.10
CA CYS A 75 -3.74 17.92 3.23
C CYS A 75 -4.84 19.00 3.08
N SER A 76 -4.52 20.29 3.28
CA SER A 76 -5.48 21.39 3.18
C SER A 76 -5.96 21.70 1.76
N GLY A 77 -5.44 21.01 0.73
CA GLY A 77 -5.73 21.29 -0.67
C GLY A 77 -4.99 22.51 -1.23
N GLU A 78 -4.18 23.19 -0.42
CA GLU A 78 -3.20 24.17 -0.91
C GLU A 78 -2.19 23.47 -1.84
N SER A 79 -1.76 24.15 -2.91
CA SER A 79 -0.73 23.64 -3.82
C SER A 79 0.68 23.73 -3.20
N ARG A 80 0.82 23.19 -1.99
CA ARG A 80 2.07 23.09 -1.23
C ARG A 80 2.53 21.65 -1.24
N SER A 81 3.82 21.48 -1.53
CA SER A 81 4.49 20.20 -1.41
C SER A 81 5.90 20.39 -0.88
N CYS A 82 6.45 19.33 -0.32
CA CYS A 82 7.86 19.28 0.08
C CYS A 82 8.42 17.88 -0.18
N ASP A 83 9.74 17.76 -0.17
CA ASP A 83 10.45 16.49 -0.20
C ASP A 83 10.75 15.99 1.22
N ALA A 84 11.31 14.78 1.31
CA ALA A 84 11.71 14.20 2.59
C ALA A 84 12.84 15.01 3.27
N ASP A 85 13.76 15.57 2.49
CA ASP A 85 14.89 16.34 3.04
C ASP A 85 14.41 17.56 3.84
N SER A 86 13.36 18.24 3.37
CA SER A 86 12.71 19.36 4.05
C SER A 86 12.05 19.00 5.40
N LEU A 87 11.87 17.71 5.68
CA LEU A 87 11.25 17.20 6.90
C LEU A 87 12.27 16.65 7.90
N ARG A 88 13.53 16.46 7.51
CA ARG A 88 14.57 15.90 8.39
C ARG A 88 14.85 16.84 9.57
N GLY A 89 15.04 16.23 10.75
CA GLY A 89 15.32 16.96 12.00
C GLY A 89 14.13 17.68 12.63
N ARG A 90 12.94 17.62 12.00
CA ARG A 90 11.70 18.16 12.58
C ARG A 90 11.03 17.11 13.47
N PRO A 91 10.23 17.52 14.47
CA PRO A 91 9.33 16.59 15.14
C PRO A 91 8.25 16.13 14.15
N LEU A 92 8.21 14.83 13.89
CA LEU A 92 7.30 14.20 12.95
C LEU A 92 6.43 13.16 13.67
N HIS A 93 5.14 13.16 13.38
CA HIS A 93 4.25 12.04 13.66
C HIS A 93 3.73 11.48 12.35
N ALA A 94 3.50 10.17 12.30
CA ALA A 94 2.90 9.51 11.16
C ALA A 94 1.66 8.73 11.60
N ILE A 95 0.53 8.97 10.95
CA ILE A 95 -0.72 8.24 11.17
C ILE A 95 -1.07 7.40 9.94
N ALA A 96 -1.71 6.25 10.15
CA ALA A 96 -2.25 5.44 9.05
C ALA A 96 -3.43 4.57 9.52
N GLY A 97 -4.58 4.75 8.86
CA GLY A 97 -5.81 3.96 9.02
C GLY A 97 -6.09 3.11 7.78
N ILE A 98 -5.09 2.33 7.36
CA ILE A 98 -5.15 1.43 6.19
C ILE A 98 -4.95 -0.02 6.61
N GLY A 99 -5.29 -0.97 5.73
CA GLY A 99 -5.17 -2.42 6.03
C GLY A 99 -3.77 -2.93 6.43
N ASP A 100 -2.68 -2.22 6.09
CA ASP A 100 -1.34 -2.48 6.63
C ASP A 100 -0.58 -1.15 6.87
N PRO A 101 -0.72 -0.54 8.06
CA PRO A 101 -0.03 0.71 8.42
C PRO A 101 1.50 0.58 8.37
N SER A 102 2.03 -0.62 8.62
CA SER A 102 3.48 -0.86 8.69
C SER A 102 4.17 -0.60 7.36
N ARG A 103 3.45 -0.76 6.23
CA ARG A 103 3.95 -0.46 4.89
C ARG A 103 4.25 1.03 4.73
N PHE A 104 3.34 1.91 5.16
CA PHE A 104 3.52 3.35 5.10
C PHE A 104 4.69 3.81 5.99
N PHE A 105 4.74 3.32 7.23
CA PHE A 105 5.84 3.67 8.14
C PHE A 105 7.20 3.18 7.65
N ARG A 106 7.26 2.01 7.01
CA ARG A 106 8.50 1.54 6.38
C ARG A 106 8.95 2.48 5.26
N GLN A 107 8.03 2.92 4.39
CA GLN A 107 8.33 3.87 3.33
C GLN A 107 8.90 5.19 3.87
N LEU A 108 8.35 5.73 4.97
CA LEU A 108 8.89 6.95 5.60
C LEU A 108 10.30 6.73 6.17
N ARG A 109 10.57 5.58 6.77
CA ARG A 109 11.91 5.21 7.26
C ARG A 109 12.91 5.06 6.12
N ASP A 110 12.50 4.45 5.01
CA ASP A 110 13.32 4.29 3.81
C ASP A 110 13.69 5.64 3.16
N LEU A 111 12.88 6.69 3.39
CA LEU A 111 13.19 8.08 3.04
C LEU A 111 14.15 8.78 4.03
N GLY A 112 14.53 8.10 5.11
CA GLY A 112 15.42 8.62 6.15
C GLY A 112 14.73 9.53 7.16
N LEU A 113 13.41 9.40 7.35
CA LEU A 113 12.65 10.19 8.33
C LEU A 113 12.58 9.47 9.68
N ALA A 114 12.79 10.23 10.75
CA ALA A 114 12.53 9.81 12.13
C ALA A 114 11.18 10.39 12.58
N PHE A 115 10.29 9.55 13.07
CA PHE A 115 8.93 9.93 13.43
C PHE A 115 8.36 8.99 14.50
N GLU A 116 7.33 9.45 15.20
CA GLU A 116 6.50 8.61 16.06
C GLU A 116 5.30 8.07 15.26
N ALA A 117 5.07 6.76 15.35
CA ALA A 117 4.10 6.05 14.53
C ALA A 117 2.80 5.78 15.30
N HIS A 118 1.67 6.13 14.70
CA HIS A 118 0.34 6.01 15.29
C HIS A 118 -0.57 5.21 14.35
N PRO A 119 -0.63 3.87 14.49
CA PRO A 119 -1.53 3.04 13.69
C PRO A 119 -2.98 3.20 14.15
N PHE A 120 -3.91 3.31 13.20
CA PHE A 120 -5.35 3.32 13.43
C PHE A 120 -6.02 2.13 12.73
N PRO A 121 -7.26 1.74 13.13
CA PRO A 121 -8.06 0.78 12.39
C PRO A 121 -8.23 1.16 10.90
N ASP A 122 -8.37 0.18 10.02
CA ASP A 122 -8.64 0.45 8.60
C ASP A 122 -9.94 1.22 8.45
N HIS A 123 -9.93 2.30 7.66
CA HIS A 123 -11.04 3.25 7.51
C HIS A 123 -11.43 4.01 8.81
N HIS A 124 -10.49 4.21 9.74
CA HIS A 124 -10.76 4.99 10.95
C HIS A 124 -11.25 6.42 10.62
N PRO A 125 -12.40 6.85 11.16
CA PRO A 125 -12.90 8.21 11.00
C PRO A 125 -12.19 9.14 11.98
N TYR A 126 -11.13 9.82 11.52
CA TYR A 126 -10.37 10.76 12.35
C TYR A 126 -11.23 11.90 12.90
N ASP A 127 -11.04 12.21 14.18
CA ASP A 127 -11.54 13.44 14.80
C ASP A 127 -10.40 14.34 15.32
N THR A 128 -10.75 15.49 15.88
CA THR A 128 -9.76 16.45 16.40
C THR A 128 -9.03 15.93 17.64
N ALA A 129 -9.68 15.11 18.46
CA ALA A 129 -9.07 14.59 19.68
C ALA A 129 -8.01 13.52 19.35
N ASP A 130 -8.25 12.73 18.29
CA ASP A 130 -7.30 11.76 17.77
C ASP A 130 -5.96 12.41 17.34
N LEU A 131 -5.98 13.69 16.96
CA LEU A 131 -4.81 14.38 16.39
C LEU A 131 -4.15 15.38 17.34
N ALA A 132 -4.70 15.57 18.55
CA ALA A 132 -4.22 16.57 19.51
C ALA A 132 -2.75 16.38 19.93
N PHE A 133 -2.21 15.16 19.81
CA PHE A 133 -0.79 14.90 20.09
C PHE A 133 0.15 15.63 19.11
N ALA A 134 -0.33 16.04 17.93
CA ALA A 134 0.47 16.59 16.86
C ALA A 134 0.62 18.12 16.89
N ASP A 135 0.06 18.81 17.89
CA ASP A 135 -0.08 20.28 17.95
C ASP A 135 1.22 21.09 17.73
N ASN A 136 2.41 20.46 17.90
CA ASN A 136 3.71 21.10 17.71
C ASN A 136 4.64 20.36 16.71
N ALA A 137 4.06 19.52 15.86
CA ALA A 137 4.80 18.63 14.98
C ALA A 137 4.19 18.56 13.58
N VAL A 138 4.96 18.06 12.60
CA VAL A 138 4.41 17.77 11.28
C VAL A 138 3.72 16.43 11.33
N LEU A 139 2.44 16.41 10.96
CA LEU A 139 1.66 15.20 10.81
C LEU A 139 1.74 14.67 9.37
N LEU A 140 2.20 13.44 9.20
CA LEU A 140 2.25 12.72 7.94
C LEU A 140 1.14 11.66 7.93
N MET A 141 0.41 11.55 6.82
CA MET A 141 -0.65 10.57 6.66
C MET A 141 -0.72 10.04 5.23
N THR A 142 -1.48 8.97 5.04
CA THR A 142 -1.90 8.52 3.71
C THR A 142 -3.03 9.40 3.17
N GLU A 143 -3.24 9.41 1.85
CA GLU A 143 -4.36 10.15 1.23
C GLU A 143 -5.75 9.63 1.65
N LYS A 144 -5.85 8.35 1.99
CA LYS A 144 -7.09 7.66 2.32
C LYS A 144 -7.65 8.05 3.68
#